data_AF-A0A8T5AM22-F1
#
_entry.id   AF-A0A8T5AM22-F1
#
_cell.length_a   1.000
_cell.length_b   1.000
_cell.length_c   1.000
_cell.angle_alpha   90.00
_cell.angle_beta   90.00
_cell.angle_gamma   90.00
#
_symmetry.space_group_name_H-M   'P 1'
#
loop_
_entity.id
_entity.type
_entity.pdbx_description
1 polymer ?
#
loop_
_entity_poly.entity_id
_entity_poly.type
_entity_poly.pdbx_seq_one_letter_code
_entity_poly.pdbx_strand_id
1 'polypeptide(L)'
;MSEIKRIVLLGITVSFVFVVVGCMWLSHSVETLDEVAEHFGASEYLVWAPPLPDYEIPGFEGNLAANIIVGIAFTLLTLALALVIGRALKAKT
;
A
#
# COMPACT_ATOMS: atom_id res chain seq x y z
N MET A 1 5.32 -25.01 -16.66
CA MET A 1 4.72 -24.47 -15.42
C MET A 1 3.21 -24.65 -15.51
N SER A 2 2.51 -25.12 -14.47
CA SER A 2 1.05 -25.30 -14.55
C SER A 2 0.34 -23.94 -14.69
N GLU A 3 -0.83 -23.90 -15.32
CA GLU A 3 -1.61 -22.66 -15.49
C GLU A 3 -1.83 -21.90 -14.17
N ILE A 4 -2.15 -22.64 -13.11
CA ILE A 4 -2.33 -22.07 -11.76
C ILE A 4 -1.05 -21.38 -11.28
N LYS A 5 0.13 -21.99 -11.45
CA LYS A 5 1.41 -21.39 -11.07
C LYS A 5 1.68 -20.11 -11.88
N ARG A 6 1.29 -20.08 -13.15
CA ARG A 6 1.43 -18.91 -14.01
C ARG A 6 0.53 -17.75 -13.56
N ILE A 7 -0.73 -18.04 -13.21
CA ILE A 7 -1.69 -17.04 -12.70
C ILE A 7 -1.22 -16.48 -11.37
N VAL A 8 -0.78 -17.35 -10.44
CA VAL A 8 -0.25 -16.91 -9.13
C VAL A 8 0.99 -16.03 -9.31
N LEU A 9 1.93 -16.43 -10.17
CA LEU A 9 3.12 -15.63 -10.45
C LEU A 9 2.76 -14.28 -11.06
N LEU A 10 1.83 -14.25 -12.02
CA LEU A 10 1.37 -13.00 -12.63
C LEU A 10 0.73 -12.08 -11.60
N GLY A 11 -0.14 -12.62 -10.73
CA GLY A 11 -0.75 -11.86 -9.65
C GLY A 11 0.28 -11.25 -8.70
N ILE A 12 1.27 -12.05 -8.27
CA ILE A 12 2.39 -11.56 -7.46
C ILE A 12 3.11 -10.42 -8.19
N THR A 13 3.54 -10.64 -9.44
CA THR A 13 4.27 -9.62 -10.21
C THR A 13 3.47 -8.32 -10.35
N VAL A 14 2.18 -8.42 -10.67
CA VAL A 14 1.30 -7.24 -10.79
C VAL A 14 1.18 -6.51 -9.45
N SER A 15 1.01 -7.23 -8.33
CA SER A 15 0.95 -6.61 -7.01
C SER A 15 2.25 -5.89 -6.65
N PHE A 16 3.41 -6.47 -6.95
CA PHE A 16 4.70 -5.81 -6.72
C PHE A 16 4.85 -4.53 -7.55
N VAL A 17 4.45 -4.55 -8.82
CA VAL A 17 4.44 -3.36 -9.67
C VAL A 17 3.52 -2.29 -9.08
N PHE A 18 2.33 -2.68 -8.62
CA PHE A 18 1.38 -1.77 -7.98
C PHE A 18 1.92 -1.14 -6.70
N VAL A 19 2.64 -1.88 -5.86
CA VAL A 19 3.27 -1.31 -4.65
C VAL A 19 4.34 -0.29 -5.03
N VAL A 20 5.23 -0.62 -5.97
CA VAL A 20 6.33 0.28 -6.35
C VAL A 20 5.80 1.55 -7.00
N VAL A 21 4.91 1.43 -7.99
CA VAL A 21 4.26 2.59 -8.62
C VAL A 21 3.39 3.34 -7.62
N GLY A 22 2.76 2.60 -6.71
CA GLY A 22 2.02 3.10 -5.56
C GLY A 22 2.83 4.08 -4.73
N CYS A 23 3.98 3.64 -4.22
CA CYS A 23 4.84 4.45 -3.36
C CYS A 23 5.64 5.54 -4.12
N MET A 24 5.87 5.39 -5.42
CA MET A 24 6.64 6.39 -6.18
C MET A 24 5.79 7.51 -6.76
N TRP A 25 4.51 7.24 -7.02
CA TRP A 25 3.64 8.19 -7.71
C TRP A 25 2.29 8.32 -7.02
N LEU A 26 1.60 7.22 -6.73
CA LEU A 26 0.24 7.31 -6.19
C LEU A 26 0.20 7.81 -4.73
N SER A 27 1.25 7.59 -3.94
CA SER A 27 1.38 8.16 -2.59
C SER A 27 1.70 9.66 -2.63
N HIS A 28 2.31 10.11 -3.75
CA HIS A 28 2.40 11.51 -4.11
C HIS A 28 1.19 11.94 -4.94
N SER A 29 0.08 11.20 -4.98
CA SER A 29 -1.20 11.79 -5.37
C SER A 29 -1.62 12.69 -4.22
N VAL A 30 -0.84 13.77 -4.15
CA VAL A 30 -1.06 15.10 -3.66
C VAL A 30 -2.47 15.18 -3.18
N GLU A 31 -2.62 15.51 -1.91
CA GLU A 31 -3.73 16.27 -1.36
C GLU A 31 -4.02 17.45 -2.28
N THR A 32 -4.53 17.16 -3.47
CA THR A 32 -4.54 18.05 -4.64
C THR A 32 -5.59 19.11 -4.39
N LEU A 33 -6.59 18.75 -3.60
CA LEU A 33 -7.55 19.68 -3.03
C LEU A 33 -6.91 20.58 -1.98
N ASP A 34 -5.96 20.10 -1.18
CA ASP A 34 -5.26 20.94 -0.21
C ASP A 34 -4.28 21.89 -0.88
N GLU A 35 -3.47 21.44 -1.86
CA GLU A 35 -2.64 22.37 -2.65
C GLU A 35 -3.49 23.43 -3.38
N VAL A 36 -4.65 23.03 -3.92
CA VAL A 36 -5.60 23.99 -4.53
C VAL A 36 -6.16 24.94 -3.46
N ALA A 37 -6.57 24.45 -2.30
CA ALA A 37 -7.10 25.26 -1.23
C ALA A 37 -6.05 26.26 -0.69
N GLU A 38 -4.81 25.81 -0.50
CA GLU A 38 -3.66 26.65 -0.13
C GLU A 38 -3.38 27.72 -1.16
N HIS A 39 -3.50 27.40 -2.46
CA HIS A 39 -3.39 28.40 -3.52
C HIS A 39 -4.45 29.52 -3.42
N PHE A 40 -5.62 29.21 -2.85
CA PHE A 40 -6.68 30.20 -2.55
C PHE A 40 -6.59 30.80 -1.14
N GLY A 41 -5.50 30.56 -0.41
CA GLY A 41 -5.23 31.15 0.90
C GLY A 41 -5.84 30.40 2.08
N ALA A 42 -6.31 29.17 1.87
CA ALA A 42 -6.58 28.26 2.99
C ALA A 42 -5.26 27.85 3.65
N SER A 43 -5.30 27.54 4.93
CA SER A 43 -4.15 26.98 5.65
C SER A 43 -4.64 25.78 6.44
N GLU A 44 -3.88 24.70 6.41
CA GLU A 44 -4.20 23.53 7.21
C GLU A 44 -4.07 23.84 8.71
N TYR A 45 -5.01 23.32 9.51
CA TYR A 45 -4.95 23.41 10.96
C TYR A 45 -5.28 22.04 11.55
N LEU A 46 -4.28 21.43 12.18
CA LEU A 46 -4.44 20.18 12.91
C LEU A 46 -5.32 20.41 14.14
N VAL A 47 -6.61 20.06 14.02
CA VAL A 47 -7.56 20.07 15.15
C VAL A 47 -7.17 19.03 16.21
N TRP A 48 -6.50 17.96 15.78
CA TRP A 48 -5.99 16.90 16.64
C TRP A 48 -4.71 16.31 16.04
N ALA A 49 -3.72 16.04 16.87
CA ALA A 49 -2.48 15.39 16.45
C ALA A 49 -2.70 13.86 16.45
N PRO A 50 -2.71 13.20 15.28
CA PRO A 50 -2.86 11.76 15.24
C PRO A 50 -1.65 11.07 15.88
N PRO A 51 -1.84 9.92 16.54
CA PRO A 51 -0.75 9.17 17.17
C PRO A 51 0.20 8.53 16.16
N LEU A 52 -0.18 8.51 14.87
CA LEU A 52 0.60 7.96 13.77
C LEU A 52 0.67 9.01 12.66
N PRO A 53 1.82 9.12 11.96
CA PRO A 53 1.97 9.99 10.81
C PRO A 53 1.12 9.47 9.65
N ASP A 54 0.65 10.39 8.81
CA ASP A 54 -0.23 10.06 7.70
C ASP A 54 0.54 9.30 6.62
N TYR A 55 0.06 8.10 6.30
CA TYR A 55 0.60 7.23 5.24
C TYR A 55 2.08 6.86 5.37
N GLU A 56 2.69 7.10 6.53
CA GLU A 56 4.11 6.90 6.78
C GLU A 56 4.37 6.03 8.01
N ILE A 57 5.61 5.56 8.11
CA ILE A 57 6.06 4.74 9.23
C ILE A 57 6.69 5.68 10.27
N PRO A 58 6.24 5.66 11.54
CA PRO A 58 6.87 6.45 12.59
C PRO A 58 8.39 6.23 12.65
N GLY A 59 9.16 7.32 12.58
CA GLY A 59 10.63 7.31 12.57
C GLY A 59 11.28 7.01 11.21
N PHE A 60 10.51 6.82 10.14
CA PHE A 60 10.97 6.64 8.76
C PHE A 60 10.17 7.52 7.78
N GLU A 61 9.69 8.66 8.27
CA GLU A 61 8.93 9.64 7.49
C GLU A 61 9.70 10.08 6.24
N GLY A 62 9.03 10.17 5.09
CA GLY A 62 9.63 10.46 3.78
C GLY A 62 10.57 9.39 3.21
N ASN A 63 10.79 8.25 3.88
CA ASN A 63 11.69 7.21 3.39
C ASN A 63 10.99 6.28 2.38
N LEU A 64 11.16 6.58 1.10
CA LEU A 64 10.61 5.81 -0.02
C LEU A 64 10.93 4.31 0.07
N ALA A 65 12.17 3.95 0.44
CA ALA A 65 12.57 2.55 0.52
C ALA A 65 11.85 1.82 1.65
N ALA A 66 11.69 2.47 2.81
CA ALA A 66 10.93 1.91 3.93
C ALA A 66 9.46 1.68 3.56
N ASN A 67 8.85 2.66 2.88
CA ASN A 67 7.45 2.58 2.42
C ASN A 67 7.25 1.43 1.42
N ILE A 68 8.16 1.26 0.45
CA ILE A 68 8.12 0.15 -0.51
C ILE A 68 8.26 -1.20 0.21
N ILE A 69 9.21 -1.33 1.15
CA ILE A 69 9.45 -2.58 1.88
C ILE A 69 8.20 -2.97 2.69
N VAL A 70 7.59 -2.01 3.39
CA VAL A 70 6.36 -2.25 4.15
C VAL A 70 5.19 -2.61 3.23
N GLY A 71 5.01 -1.90 2.11
CA GLY A 71 4.00 -2.22 1.11
C GLY A 71 4.14 -3.65 0.56
N ILE A 72 5.37 -4.07 0.27
CA ILE A 72 5.67 -5.44 -0.17
C ILE A 72 5.34 -6.44 0.94
N ALA A 73 5.76 -6.17 2.18
CA ALA A 73 5.55 -7.07 3.31
C ALA A 73 4.05 -7.32 3.57
N PHE A 74 3.22 -6.27 3.61
CA PHE A 74 1.79 -6.41 3.81
C PHE A 74 1.07 -7.01 2.60
N THR A 75 1.56 -6.78 1.39
CA THR A 75 1.06 -7.46 0.18
C THR A 75 1.28 -8.96 0.27
N LEU A 76 2.50 -9.39 0.61
CA LEU A 76 2.83 -10.80 0.80
C LEU A 76 2.02 -11.43 1.93
N LEU A 77 1.83 -10.72 3.05
CA LEU A 77 1.00 -11.17 4.16
C LEU A 77 -0.45 -11.40 3.73
N THR A 78 -1.01 -10.46 2.97
CA THR A 78 -2.38 -10.55 2.45
C THR A 78 -2.55 -11.74 1.50
N LEU A 79 -1.59 -11.94 0.58
CA LEU A 79 -1.60 -13.08 -0.33
C LEU A 79 -1.45 -14.41 0.43
N ALA A 80 -0.58 -14.47 1.43
CA ALA A 80 -0.42 -15.65 2.27
C ALA A 80 -1.72 -15.98 3.03
N LEU A 81 -2.37 -14.97 3.61
CA LEU A 81 -3.65 -15.13 4.30
C LEU A 81 -4.74 -15.63 3.35
N ALA A 82 -4.85 -15.04 2.15
CA ALA A 82 -5.80 -15.47 1.13
C ALA A 82 -5.58 -16.94 0.72
N LEU A 83 -4.32 -17.37 0.57
CA LEU A 83 -3.98 -18.76 0.29
C LEU A 83 -4.35 -19.71 1.44
N VAL A 84 -4.09 -19.30 2.69
CA VAL A 84 -4.47 -20.08 3.88
C VAL A 84 -5.98 -20.26 3.94
N ILE A 85 -6.75 -19.17 3.76
CA ILE A 85 -8.22 -19.20 3.76
C ILE A 85 -8.72 -20.10 2.62
N GLY A 86 -8.20 -19.93 1.40
CA GLY A 86 -8.58 -20.75 0.26
C GLY A 86 -8.33 -22.24 0.49
N ARG A 87 -7.22 -22.60 1.14
CA ARG A 87 -6.92 -23.99 1.53
C ARG A 87 -7.86 -24.50 2.62
N ALA A 88 -8.15 -23.69 3.64
CA ALA A 88 -9.06 -24.06 4.72
C ALA A 88 -10.47 -24.32 4.20
N LEU A 89 -10.97 -23.49 3.28
CA LEU A 89 -12.27 -23.68 2.63
C LEU A 89 -12.32 -24.95 1.77
N LYS A 90 -11.25 -25.21 1.00
CA LYS A 90 -11.13 -26.45 0.22
C LYS A 90 -11.12 -27.69 1.10
N ALA A 91 -10.45 -27.66 2.25
CA ALA A 91 -10.38 -28.81 3.17
C ALA A 91 -11.71 -29.13 3.85
N LYS A 92 -12.64 -28.16 3.89
CA LYS A 92 -13.96 -28.29 4.50
C LYS A 92 -15.05 -28.77 3.53
N THR A 93 -14.77 -28.75 2.22
CA THR A 93 -15.68 -29.21 1.15
C THR A 93 -15.26 -30.58 0.67
#